data_AF-A0A948SRZ7-F1
#
_entry.id   AF-A0A948SRZ7-F1
#
_cell.length_a   1.000
_cell.length_b   1.000
_cell.length_c   1.000
_cell.angle_alpha   90.00
_cell.angle_beta   90.00
_cell.angle_gamma   90.00
#
_symmetry.space_group_name_H-M   'P 1'
#
loop_
_entity.id
_entity.type
_entity.pdbx_description
1 polymer ?
#
loop_
_entity_poly.entity_id
_entity_poly.type
_entity_poly.pdbx_seq_one_letter_code
_entity_poly.pdbx_strand_id
1 'polypeptide(L)'
;MRDRRPSMAPYLRTALAVLAAALGLLGAPARAAQAPAAAARPFHEQVDLRPLDAVAVFADGRLKSFGSYASAQMQFVTGPRRLQGQPADFTYLDLLFRPEAYRDADAIYVKNREVRARIADAVRRSEPSRAADVAALESSGLVAESVLAMPAVVSELKAMEGDLIRTEKDVRAIRGALSVKEPAYLLGSLRVLPPGDASPDRPWNSIGDIMLLGADPATLPASARERIPGPLPGLDESAQRAIAADWRSLVSGWKRGDAEAVNASVRAIARALPALQPAIYPSTARLEWEGWYFRNGNLSRSWLVFLGATVLLLLALVYRWPW
;
A
#
# COMPACT_ATOMS: atom_id res chain seq x y z
N MET A 1 59.21 -24.47 31.23
CA MET A 1 58.43 -23.24 31.01
C MET A 1 57.21 -23.62 30.19
N ARG A 2 56.00 -23.41 30.75
CA ARG A 2 54.72 -23.92 30.24
C ARG A 2 54.19 -23.00 29.15
N ASP A 3 53.77 -23.57 28.02
CA ASP A 3 52.81 -22.95 27.12
C ASP A 3 51.72 -23.99 26.79
N ARG A 4 50.54 -23.84 27.41
CA ARG A 4 49.37 -24.69 27.16
C ARG A 4 48.24 -23.76 26.71
N ARG A 5 48.05 -23.66 25.40
CA ARG A 5 46.86 -23.05 24.81
C ARG A 5 45.63 -23.94 25.11
N PRO A 6 44.50 -23.38 25.58
CA PRO A 6 43.28 -24.16 25.75
C PRO A 6 42.63 -24.48 24.40
N SER A 7 42.35 -25.77 24.18
CA SER A 7 41.59 -26.29 23.05
C SER A 7 40.10 -25.92 23.19
N MET A 8 39.58 -25.07 22.30
CA MET A 8 38.15 -24.72 22.19
C MET A 8 37.34 -25.72 21.34
N ALA A 9 37.75 -26.99 21.28
CA ALA A 9 37.01 -28.02 20.54
C ALA A 9 35.67 -28.51 21.17
N PRO A 10 35.33 -28.34 22.47
CA PRO A 10 34.13 -28.99 23.00
C PRO A 10 32.84 -28.15 22.90
N TYR A 11 32.90 -26.83 22.67
CA TYR A 11 31.70 -25.98 22.71
C TYR A 11 30.91 -25.92 21.39
N LEU A 12 31.51 -26.29 20.26
CA LEU A 12 30.81 -26.33 18.96
C LEU A 12 29.92 -27.58 18.79
N ARG A 13 30.19 -28.66 19.53
CA ARG A 13 29.44 -29.92 19.42
C ARG A 13 28.18 -29.96 20.29
N THR A 14 28.15 -29.23 21.41
CA THR A 14 26.98 -29.15 22.29
C THR A 14 25.89 -28.20 21.75
N ALA A 15 26.25 -27.18 20.96
CA ALA A 15 25.26 -26.29 20.34
C ALA A 15 24.43 -26.95 19.22
N LEU A 16 25.00 -27.93 18.49
CA LEU A 16 24.27 -28.66 17.43
C LEU A 16 23.36 -29.78 17.97
N ALA A 17 23.66 -30.34 19.14
CA ALA A 17 22.88 -31.44 19.72
C ALA A 17 21.55 -30.98 20.35
N VAL A 18 21.46 -29.73 20.82
CA VAL A 18 20.21 -29.15 21.36
C VAL A 18 19.21 -28.79 20.25
N LEU A 19 19.69 -28.51 19.03
CA LEU A 19 18.82 -28.19 17.88
C LEU A 19 18.17 -29.44 17.26
N ALA A 20 18.78 -30.63 17.42
CA ALA A 20 18.24 -31.90 16.91
C ALA A 20 17.29 -32.61 17.90
N ALA A 21 17.41 -32.35 19.20
CA ALA A 21 16.56 -32.97 20.23
C ALA A 21 15.18 -32.28 20.40
N ALA A 22 14.99 -31.08 19.86
CA ALA A 22 13.71 -30.36 19.88
C ALA A 22 12.75 -30.78 18.75
N LEU A 23 13.19 -31.61 17.80
CA LEU A 23 12.42 -32.03 16.62
C LEU A 23 11.83 -33.45 16.71
N GLY A 24 12.04 -34.17 17.82
CA GLY A 24 11.72 -35.60 17.93
C GLY A 24 10.55 -36.01 18.82
N LEU A 25 9.89 -35.07 19.51
CA LEU A 25 8.81 -35.38 20.44
C LEU A 25 7.58 -34.57 20.06
N LEU A 26 6.67 -35.17 19.29
CA LEU A 26 5.21 -34.95 19.27
C LEU A 26 4.58 -35.78 18.12
N GLY A 27 4.76 -37.10 18.17
CA GLY A 27 4.04 -38.06 17.33
C GLY A 27 2.89 -38.69 18.10
N ALA A 28 1.76 -37.99 18.22
CA ALA A 28 0.50 -38.58 18.70
C ALA A 28 -0.43 -38.82 17.49
N PRO A 29 -1.15 -39.95 17.41
CA PRO A 29 -2.10 -40.20 16.34
C PRO A 29 -3.27 -39.25 16.49
N ALA A 30 -3.34 -38.24 15.61
CA ALA A 30 -4.45 -37.32 15.54
C ALA A 30 -5.71 -38.09 15.10
N ARG A 31 -6.62 -38.28 16.07
CA ARG A 31 -8.04 -38.56 15.82
C ARG A 31 -8.51 -37.52 14.80
N ALA A 32 -9.01 -37.97 13.65
CA ALA A 32 -9.51 -37.10 12.59
C ALA A 32 -10.72 -36.30 13.09
N ALA A 33 -10.46 -35.21 13.80
CA ALA A 33 -11.35 -34.08 13.88
C ALA A 33 -11.45 -33.55 12.46
N GLN A 34 -12.65 -33.54 11.90
CA GLN A 34 -12.93 -32.78 10.69
C GLN A 34 -12.38 -31.38 10.91
N ALA A 35 -11.29 -31.06 10.19
CA ALA A 35 -10.73 -29.74 10.17
C ALA A 35 -11.88 -28.79 9.77
N PRO A 36 -12.11 -27.68 10.49
CA PRO A 36 -13.02 -26.66 10.02
C PRO A 36 -12.58 -26.32 8.60
N ALA A 37 -13.51 -26.34 7.64
CA ALA A 37 -13.26 -26.02 6.25
C ALA A 37 -12.31 -24.82 6.20
N ALA A 38 -11.10 -25.02 5.64
CA ALA A 38 -10.06 -24.01 5.66
C ALA A 38 -10.67 -22.69 5.19
N ALA A 39 -10.77 -21.72 6.11
CA ALA A 39 -11.37 -20.43 5.80
C ALA A 39 -10.66 -19.90 4.56
N ALA A 40 -11.42 -19.64 3.50
CA ALA A 40 -10.85 -19.14 2.26
C ALA A 40 -10.00 -17.91 2.58
N ARG A 41 -8.77 -17.86 2.05
CA ARG A 41 -7.85 -16.74 2.32
C ARG A 41 -8.56 -15.41 1.98
N PRO A 42 -8.36 -14.34 2.77
CA PRO A 42 -8.88 -13.03 2.43
C PRO A 42 -8.50 -12.61 1.00
N PHE A 43 -9.40 -11.92 0.28
CA PHE A 43 -9.19 -11.53 -1.12
C PHE A 43 -7.84 -10.81 -1.34
N HIS A 44 -7.45 -9.92 -0.44
CA HIS A 44 -6.18 -9.18 -0.52
C HIS A 44 -4.93 -10.05 -0.40
N GLU A 45 -5.02 -11.26 0.17
CA GLU A 45 -3.92 -12.23 0.23
C GLU A 45 -3.83 -13.08 -1.04
N GLN A 46 -4.88 -13.12 -1.85
CA GLN A 46 -4.95 -13.87 -3.11
C GLN A 46 -4.47 -13.02 -4.31
N VAL A 47 -4.54 -11.69 -4.19
CA VAL A 47 -4.13 -10.76 -5.24
C VAL A 47 -2.62 -10.49 -5.17
N ASP A 48 -1.94 -10.69 -6.30
CA ASP A 48 -0.52 -10.46 -6.50
C ASP A 48 -0.28 -9.18 -7.32
N LEU A 49 0.07 -8.10 -6.62
CA LEU A 49 0.38 -6.80 -7.22
C LEU A 49 1.87 -6.59 -7.51
N ARG A 50 2.73 -7.58 -7.25
CA ARG A 50 4.18 -7.47 -7.52
C ARG A 50 4.50 -7.14 -8.99
N PRO A 51 3.78 -7.66 -10.00
CA PRO A 51 4.05 -7.28 -11.38
C PRO A 51 3.95 -5.77 -11.63
N LEU A 52 3.12 -5.03 -10.88
CA LEU A 52 3.03 -3.58 -11.01
C LEU A 52 4.28 -2.85 -10.53
N ASP A 53 5.21 -3.48 -9.81
CA ASP A 53 6.47 -2.82 -9.45
C ASP A 53 7.32 -2.46 -10.67
N ALA A 54 7.15 -3.16 -11.80
CA ALA A 54 7.79 -2.80 -13.05
C ALA A 54 7.12 -1.60 -13.76
N VAL A 55 6.01 -1.08 -13.23
CA VAL A 55 5.27 0.04 -13.80
C VAL A 55 5.73 1.36 -13.20
N ALA A 56 6.11 2.29 -14.08
CA ALA A 56 6.44 3.66 -13.72
C ALA A 56 5.16 4.51 -13.57
N VAL A 57 5.14 5.32 -12.52
CA VAL A 57 4.12 6.34 -12.26
C VAL A 57 4.81 7.70 -12.18
N PHE A 58 4.33 8.68 -12.95
CA PHE A 58 4.80 10.06 -12.87
C PHE A 58 4.12 10.81 -11.73
N ALA A 59 4.88 11.19 -10.72
CA ALA A 59 4.39 11.94 -9.57
C ALA A 59 5.47 12.90 -9.04
N ASP A 60 5.07 14.11 -8.66
CA ASP A 60 5.97 15.14 -8.12
C ASP A 60 7.15 15.48 -9.04
N GLY A 61 6.92 15.50 -10.36
CA GLY A 61 7.97 15.79 -11.34
C GLY A 61 9.00 14.68 -11.55
N ARG A 62 8.74 13.46 -11.05
CA ARG A 62 9.64 12.30 -11.20
C ARG A 62 8.89 11.00 -11.44
N LEU A 63 9.58 10.02 -11.99
CA LEU A 63 9.09 8.65 -12.15
C LEU A 63 9.43 7.81 -10.91
N LYS A 64 8.44 7.09 -10.40
CA LYS A 64 8.53 6.15 -9.27
C LYS A 64 7.94 4.81 -9.69
N SER A 65 8.30 3.72 -9.02
CA SER A 65 7.53 2.47 -9.14
C SER A 65 6.10 2.64 -8.60
N PHE A 66 5.17 1.82 -9.08
CA PHE A 66 3.78 1.83 -8.59
C PHE A 66 3.71 1.61 -7.07
N GLY A 67 4.47 0.65 -6.51
CA GLY A 67 4.48 0.39 -5.07
C GLY A 67 4.95 1.59 -4.24
N SER A 68 5.97 2.32 -4.73
CA SER A 68 6.46 3.57 -4.13
C SER A 68 5.42 4.68 -4.17
N TYR A 69 4.78 4.88 -5.32
CA TYR A 69 3.72 5.85 -5.50
C TYR A 69 2.50 5.55 -4.60
N ALA A 70 2.00 4.31 -4.61
CA ALA A 70 0.84 3.92 -3.80
C ALA A 70 1.13 4.05 -2.30
N SER A 71 2.33 3.69 -1.85
CA SER A 71 2.77 3.90 -0.47
C SER A 71 2.78 5.38 -0.09
N ALA A 72 3.25 6.25 -0.98
CA ALA A 72 3.21 7.70 -0.74
C ALA A 72 1.78 8.24 -0.63
N GLN A 73 0.86 7.80 -1.49
CA GLN A 73 -0.55 8.20 -1.41
C GLN A 73 -1.21 7.70 -0.13
N MET A 74 -1.01 6.43 0.25
CA MET A 74 -1.57 5.88 1.49
C MET A 74 -0.96 6.52 2.73
N GLN A 75 0.30 6.97 2.68
CA GLN A 75 0.89 7.73 3.79
C GLN A 75 0.14 9.05 4.07
N PHE A 76 -0.51 9.66 3.06
CA PHE A 76 -1.39 10.82 3.27
C PHE A 76 -2.73 10.44 3.89
N VAL A 77 -3.26 9.25 3.57
CA VAL A 77 -4.58 8.80 4.03
C VAL A 77 -4.49 8.11 5.41
N THR A 78 -3.75 6.99 5.47
CA THR A 78 -3.69 6.07 6.62
C THR A 78 -2.44 6.30 7.47
N GLY A 79 -1.58 7.23 7.08
CA GLY A 79 -0.33 7.50 7.77
C GLY A 79 0.57 6.25 7.81
N PRO A 80 1.24 5.95 8.94
CA PRO A 80 2.06 4.76 9.06
C PRO A 80 1.25 3.48 9.30
N ARG A 81 -0.09 3.55 9.35
CA ARG A 81 -0.96 2.42 9.66
C ARG A 81 -1.38 1.70 8.39
N ARG A 82 -1.61 0.39 8.53
CA ARG A 82 -2.22 -0.44 7.48
C ARG A 82 -3.70 -0.61 7.80
N LEU A 83 -4.54 -0.61 6.76
CA LEU A 83 -5.95 -0.92 6.91
C LEU A 83 -6.12 -2.43 6.85
N GLN A 84 -6.62 -3.04 7.92
CA GLN A 84 -6.91 -4.49 7.97
C GLN A 84 -5.73 -5.38 7.56
N GLY A 85 -4.49 -4.95 7.85
CA GLY A 85 -3.27 -5.67 7.47
C GLY A 85 -2.89 -5.59 5.99
N GLN A 86 -3.71 -4.94 5.15
CA GLN A 86 -3.50 -4.82 3.71
C GLN A 86 -2.24 -4.03 3.38
N PRO A 87 -1.54 -4.37 2.29
CA PRO A 87 -0.45 -3.55 1.78
C PRO A 87 -0.99 -2.25 1.13
N ALA A 88 -0.13 -1.24 1.04
CA ALA A 88 -0.53 0.10 0.60
C ALA A 88 -1.01 0.15 -0.86
N ASP A 89 -0.39 -0.65 -1.73
CA ASP A 89 -0.78 -0.79 -3.13
C ASP A 89 -2.14 -1.46 -3.31
N PHE A 90 -2.45 -2.47 -2.50
CA PHE A 90 -3.80 -3.04 -2.44
C PHE A 90 -4.81 -2.00 -1.96
N THR A 91 -4.52 -1.33 -0.84
CA THR A 91 -5.41 -0.32 -0.25
C THR A 91 -5.68 0.83 -1.23
N TYR A 92 -4.66 1.26 -1.97
CA TYR A 92 -4.78 2.30 -3.00
C TYR A 92 -5.77 1.88 -4.10
N LEU A 93 -5.64 0.66 -4.64
CA LEU A 93 -6.54 0.15 -5.68
C LEU A 93 -7.94 -0.13 -5.14
N ASP A 94 -8.06 -0.62 -3.90
CA ASP A 94 -9.36 -0.90 -3.30
C ASP A 94 -10.12 0.39 -2.98
N LEU A 95 -9.45 1.46 -2.53
CA LEU A 95 -10.05 2.79 -2.41
C LEU A 95 -10.48 3.35 -3.77
N LEU A 96 -9.71 3.09 -4.83
CA LEU A 96 -10.04 3.54 -6.18
C LEU A 96 -11.26 2.79 -6.75
N PHE A 97 -11.37 1.47 -6.53
CA PHE A 97 -12.40 0.64 -7.17
C PHE A 97 -13.64 0.39 -6.31
N ARG A 98 -13.49 0.43 -4.98
CA ARG A 98 -14.51 0.14 -3.97
C ARG A 98 -14.46 1.14 -2.79
N PRO A 99 -14.53 2.46 -3.04
CA PRO A 99 -14.45 3.48 -2.00
C PRO A 99 -15.50 3.30 -0.89
N GLU A 100 -16.68 2.76 -1.23
CA GLU A 100 -17.77 2.52 -0.30
C GLU A 100 -17.41 1.56 0.83
N ALA A 101 -16.46 0.63 0.60
CA ALA A 101 -15.98 -0.29 1.63
C ALA A 101 -15.23 0.42 2.76
N TYR A 102 -14.82 1.68 2.54
CA TYR A 102 -14.00 2.46 3.47
C TYR A 102 -14.70 3.70 4.02
N ARG A 103 -16.01 3.89 3.77
CA ARG A 103 -16.75 5.03 4.32
C ARG A 103 -16.83 4.96 5.86
N ASP A 104 -17.14 3.77 6.36
CA ASP A 104 -17.28 3.48 7.79
C ASP A 104 -16.06 2.76 8.38
N ALA A 105 -15.01 2.54 7.58
CA ALA A 105 -13.76 1.98 8.07
C ALA A 105 -12.85 3.08 8.62
N ASP A 106 -12.14 2.77 9.70
CA ASP A 106 -11.11 3.65 10.29
C ASP A 106 -9.92 3.79 9.34
N ALA A 107 -10.00 4.77 8.42
CA ALA A 107 -9.06 4.93 7.33
C ALA A 107 -8.21 6.20 7.44
N ILE A 108 -8.73 7.26 8.04
CA ILE A 108 -8.08 8.57 8.05
C ILE A 108 -7.20 8.71 9.29
N TYR A 109 -5.90 8.91 9.11
CA TYR A 109 -4.96 9.05 10.21
C TYR A 109 -4.86 10.48 10.73
N VAL A 110 -5.20 10.65 12.01
CA VAL A 110 -5.06 11.90 12.75
C VAL A 110 -3.82 11.82 13.64
N LYS A 111 -2.73 12.47 13.23
CA LYS A 111 -1.45 12.41 13.93
C LYS A 111 -1.47 13.10 15.30
N ASN A 112 -2.07 14.29 15.39
CA ASN A 112 -2.03 15.13 16.60
C ASN A 112 -3.03 14.65 17.67
N ARG A 113 -2.52 14.39 18.88
CA ARG A 113 -3.30 13.86 20.00
C ARG A 113 -4.38 14.82 20.50
N GLU A 114 -4.12 16.13 20.49
CA GLU A 114 -5.11 17.14 20.89
C GLU A 114 -6.29 17.15 19.93
N VAL A 115 -6.01 17.14 18.62
CA VAL A 115 -7.05 17.06 17.57
C VAL A 115 -7.88 15.79 17.74
N ARG A 116 -7.25 14.64 18.01
CA ARG A 116 -7.95 13.38 18.31
C ARG A 116 -8.87 13.50 19.51
N ALA A 117 -8.40 14.08 20.61
CA ALA A 117 -9.18 14.24 21.83
C ALA A 117 -10.42 15.12 21.58
N ARG A 118 -10.27 16.23 20.85
CA ARG A 118 -11.40 17.13 20.52
C ARG A 118 -12.42 16.46 19.61
N ILE A 119 -11.98 15.68 18.61
CA ILE A 119 -12.89 14.87 17.78
C ILE A 119 -13.62 13.84 18.66
N ALA A 120 -12.90 13.08 19.48
CA ALA A 120 -13.48 12.09 20.40
C ALA A 120 -14.51 12.71 21.35
N ASP A 121 -14.21 13.87 21.94
CA ASP A 121 -15.12 14.59 22.83
C ASP A 121 -16.38 15.10 22.10
N ALA A 122 -16.25 15.53 20.84
CA ALA A 122 -17.40 15.92 20.01
C ALA A 122 -18.30 14.71 19.70
N VAL A 123 -17.72 13.55 19.37
CA VAL A 123 -18.47 12.30 19.13
C VAL A 123 -19.17 11.83 20.41
N ARG A 124 -18.45 11.74 21.54
CA ARG A 124 -19.01 11.30 22.83
C ARG A 124 -20.21 12.14 23.27
N ARG A 125 -20.19 13.45 23.03
CA ARG A 125 -21.30 14.37 23.39
C ARG A 125 -22.51 14.26 22.46
N SER A 126 -22.30 13.97 21.19
CA SER A 126 -23.37 13.99 20.17
C SER A 126 -24.00 12.62 19.93
N GLU A 127 -23.19 11.56 19.85
CA GLU A 127 -23.65 10.19 19.63
C GLU A 127 -22.88 9.19 20.51
N PRO A 128 -23.33 8.96 21.77
CA PRO A 128 -22.69 8.02 22.68
C PRO A 128 -22.61 6.57 22.17
N SER A 129 -23.48 6.18 21.23
CA SER A 129 -23.50 4.86 20.60
C SER A 129 -22.23 4.57 19.78
N ARG A 130 -21.49 5.60 19.36
CA ARG A 130 -20.22 5.48 18.61
C ARG A 130 -18.98 5.36 19.51
N ALA A 131 -19.14 4.78 20.70
CA ALA A 131 -18.03 4.60 21.64
C ALA A 131 -16.87 3.76 21.04
N ALA A 132 -17.17 2.82 20.13
CA ALA A 132 -16.16 2.03 19.43
C ALA A 132 -15.27 2.89 18.52
N ASP A 133 -15.85 3.79 17.74
CA ASP A 133 -15.14 4.73 16.86
C ASP A 133 -14.18 5.61 17.66
N VAL A 134 -14.63 6.08 18.83
CA VAL A 134 -13.82 6.88 19.75
C VAL A 134 -12.61 6.08 20.26
N ALA A 135 -12.83 4.84 20.70
CA ALA A 135 -11.76 3.97 21.17
C ALA A 135 -10.74 3.63 20.06
N ALA A 136 -11.21 3.44 18.82
CA ALA A 136 -10.36 3.23 17.66
C ALA A 136 -9.49 4.46 17.36
N LEU A 137 -10.07 5.66 17.39
CA LEU A 137 -9.34 6.91 17.20
C LEU A 137 -8.29 7.15 18.29
N GLU A 138 -8.64 6.94 19.55
CA GLU A 138 -7.72 7.17 20.66
C GLU A 138 -6.52 6.20 20.65
N SER A 139 -6.76 4.94 20.27
CA SER A 139 -5.72 3.88 20.27
C SER A 139 -4.85 3.85 19.01
N SER A 140 -5.47 3.91 17.83
CA SER A 140 -4.79 3.74 16.54
C SER A 140 -4.39 5.06 15.89
N GLY A 141 -5.16 6.12 16.19
CA GLY A 141 -5.14 7.40 15.49
C GLY A 141 -5.95 7.42 14.19
N LEU A 142 -6.63 6.34 13.83
CA LEU A 142 -7.48 6.26 12.65
C LEU A 142 -8.93 6.60 12.99
N VAL A 143 -9.63 7.25 12.06
CA VAL A 143 -11.05 7.58 12.19
C VAL A 143 -11.76 7.34 10.86
N ALA A 144 -13.01 6.87 10.95
CA ALA A 144 -13.89 6.74 9.81
C ALA A 144 -14.30 8.10 9.22
N GLU A 145 -14.54 8.11 7.91
CA GLU A 145 -15.04 9.30 7.22
C GLU A 145 -16.44 9.67 7.71
N SER A 146 -17.29 8.68 7.97
CA SER A 146 -18.64 8.93 8.49
C SER A 146 -18.64 9.63 9.85
N VAL A 147 -17.62 9.40 10.68
CA VAL A 147 -17.41 10.11 11.95
C VAL A 147 -16.95 11.56 11.70
N LEU A 148 -16.03 11.77 10.77
CA LEU A 148 -15.58 13.12 10.39
C LEU A 148 -16.68 13.97 9.76
N ALA A 149 -17.67 13.32 9.12
CA ALA A 149 -18.84 13.96 8.52
C ALA A 149 -19.94 14.33 9.55
N MET A 150 -19.84 13.88 10.80
CA MET A 150 -20.83 14.21 11.83
C MET A 150 -20.89 15.73 12.07
N PRO A 151 -22.09 16.36 12.13
CA PRO A 151 -22.21 17.81 12.29
C PRO A 151 -21.43 18.37 13.48
N ALA A 152 -21.44 17.67 14.62
CA ALA A 152 -20.69 18.08 15.82
C ALA A 152 -19.16 18.07 15.59
N VAL A 153 -18.66 17.06 14.87
CA VAL A 153 -17.24 16.95 14.53
C VAL A 153 -16.84 18.00 13.49
N VAL A 154 -17.68 18.25 12.49
CA VAL A 154 -17.47 19.31 11.49
C VAL A 154 -17.37 20.68 12.14
N SER A 155 -18.26 21.00 13.10
CA SER A 155 -18.19 22.24 13.87
C SER A 155 -16.89 22.35 14.67
N GLU A 156 -16.46 21.26 15.30
CA GLU A 156 -15.22 21.21 16.08
C GLU A 156 -13.97 21.37 15.19
N LEU A 157 -13.94 20.71 14.03
CA LEU A 157 -12.87 20.85 13.04
C LEU A 157 -12.76 22.30 12.53
N LYS A 158 -13.90 22.97 12.29
CA LYS A 158 -13.93 24.38 11.90
C LYS A 158 -13.40 25.31 13.00
N ALA A 159 -13.71 25.01 14.27
CA ALA A 159 -13.16 25.76 15.39
C ALA A 159 -11.63 25.57 15.51
N MET A 160 -11.14 24.34 15.33
CA MET A 160 -9.70 24.02 15.31
C MET A 160 -8.95 24.62 14.13
N GLU A 161 -9.60 24.80 12.97
CA GLU A 161 -9.01 25.47 11.81
C GLU A 161 -8.69 26.94 12.09
N GLY A 162 -9.45 27.60 12.97
CA GLY A 162 -9.16 28.97 13.40
C GLY A 162 -7.92 29.12 14.29
N ASP A 163 -7.46 28.05 14.94
CA ASP A 163 -6.23 28.04 15.74
C ASP A 163 -5.02 27.68 14.86
N LEU A 164 -4.46 28.74 14.26
CA LEU A 164 -3.34 28.68 13.33
C LEU A 164 -2.04 28.15 13.95
N ILE A 165 -1.89 28.22 15.28
CA ILE A 165 -0.66 27.83 15.96
C ILE A 165 -0.69 26.34 16.32
N ARG A 166 -1.83 25.83 16.79
CA ARG A 166 -1.89 24.49 17.42
C ARG A 166 -2.48 23.42 16.53
N THR A 167 -3.57 23.71 15.81
CA THR A 167 -4.40 22.65 15.21
C THR A 167 -4.68 22.82 13.72
N GLU A 168 -4.50 24.00 13.13
CA GLU A 168 -4.82 24.26 11.72
C GLU A 168 -4.13 23.27 10.77
N LYS A 169 -2.82 23.06 10.91
CA LYS A 169 -2.05 22.17 10.05
C LYS A 169 -2.59 20.73 10.05
N ASP A 170 -3.01 20.25 11.22
CA ASP A 170 -3.53 18.89 11.38
C ASP A 170 -4.95 18.77 10.80
N VAL A 171 -5.80 19.78 10.98
CA VAL A 171 -7.12 19.83 10.32
C VAL A 171 -6.97 19.88 8.81
N ARG A 172 -6.02 20.67 8.29
CA ARG A 172 -5.69 20.70 6.86
C ARG A 172 -5.20 19.35 6.36
N ALA A 173 -4.41 18.62 7.16
CA ALA A 173 -3.97 17.27 6.82
C ALA A 173 -5.15 16.28 6.74
N ILE A 174 -6.13 16.37 7.65
CA ILE A 174 -7.37 15.56 7.58
C ILE A 174 -8.13 15.83 6.28
N ARG A 175 -8.32 17.10 5.91
CA ARG A 175 -8.97 17.47 4.64
C ARG A 175 -8.18 16.99 3.42
N GLY A 176 -6.85 17.09 3.48
CA GLY A 176 -5.96 16.56 2.46
C GLY A 176 -6.13 15.04 2.31
N ALA A 177 -6.17 14.30 3.42
CA ALA A 177 -6.40 12.86 3.43
C ALA A 177 -7.75 12.47 2.81
N LEU A 178 -8.82 13.19 3.15
CA LEU A 178 -10.15 13.00 2.55
C LEU A 178 -10.11 13.25 1.04
N SER A 179 -9.49 14.34 0.59
CA SER A 179 -9.33 14.64 -0.84
C SER A 179 -8.52 13.59 -1.59
N VAL A 180 -7.41 13.11 -1.01
CA VAL A 180 -6.57 12.07 -1.61
C VAL A 180 -7.31 10.73 -1.71
N LYS A 181 -8.14 10.40 -0.71
CA LYS A 181 -8.94 9.16 -0.67
C LYS A 181 -9.96 9.08 -1.82
N GLU A 182 -10.40 10.21 -2.36
CA GLU A 182 -11.43 10.25 -3.41
C GLU A 182 -11.00 9.48 -4.68
N PRO A 183 -11.85 8.58 -5.23
CA PRO A 183 -11.52 7.81 -6.43
C PRO A 183 -11.12 8.68 -7.63
N ALA A 184 -11.76 9.84 -7.80
CA ALA A 184 -11.44 10.77 -8.88
C ALA A 184 -10.02 11.33 -8.75
N TYR A 185 -9.58 11.64 -7.52
CA TYR A 185 -8.22 12.08 -7.25
C TYR A 185 -7.20 10.96 -7.48
N LEU A 186 -7.46 9.77 -6.93
CA LEU A 186 -6.60 8.61 -7.11
C LEU A 186 -6.44 8.27 -8.60
N LEU A 187 -7.54 8.19 -9.35
CA LEU A 187 -7.51 7.94 -10.79
C LEU A 187 -6.75 9.02 -11.56
N GLY A 188 -7.08 10.30 -11.32
CA GLY A 188 -6.45 11.42 -12.02
C GLY A 188 -4.95 11.58 -11.70
N SER A 189 -4.51 11.14 -10.52
CA SER A 189 -3.11 11.15 -10.12
C SER A 189 -2.33 9.90 -10.57
N LEU A 190 -3.00 8.81 -10.99
CA LEU A 190 -2.38 7.60 -11.53
C LEU A 190 -1.86 7.80 -12.96
N ARG A 191 -0.77 8.56 -13.09
CA ARG A 191 -0.15 8.95 -14.36
C ARG A 191 0.86 7.91 -14.83
N VAL A 192 0.39 6.94 -15.60
CA VAL A 192 1.17 5.77 -16.06
C VAL A 192 1.39 5.72 -17.56
N LEU A 193 0.77 6.64 -18.32
CA LEU A 193 0.85 6.67 -19.78
C LEU A 193 1.85 7.74 -20.24
N PRO A 194 2.99 7.36 -20.84
CA PRO A 194 3.99 8.32 -21.29
C PRO A 194 3.43 9.29 -22.34
N PRO A 195 4.00 10.51 -22.48
CA PRO A 195 3.65 11.39 -23.59
C PRO A 195 4.08 10.76 -24.94
N GLY A 196 3.24 10.88 -25.96
CA GLY A 196 3.51 10.30 -27.29
C GLY A 196 4.67 10.95 -28.05
N ASP A 197 5.08 12.16 -27.66
CA ASP A 197 6.24 12.86 -28.22
C ASP A 197 7.58 12.43 -27.59
N ALA A 198 7.56 11.47 -26.67
CA ALA A 198 8.73 10.98 -25.92
C ALA A 198 9.49 12.09 -25.15
N SER A 199 8.81 13.18 -24.76
CA SER A 199 9.43 14.23 -23.94
C SER A 199 9.64 13.74 -22.49
N PRO A 200 10.87 13.78 -21.94
CA PRO A 200 11.13 13.32 -20.57
C PRO A 200 10.56 14.25 -19.48
N ASP A 201 10.40 15.54 -19.80
CA ASP A 201 10.02 16.57 -18.81
C ASP A 201 8.51 16.84 -18.76
N ARG A 202 7.73 16.24 -19.68
CA ARG A 202 6.28 16.42 -19.70
C ARG A 202 5.61 15.47 -18.72
N PRO A 203 4.57 15.93 -18.00
CA PRO A 203 3.78 15.03 -17.18
C PRO A 203 3.14 13.92 -18.01
N TRP A 204 3.16 12.70 -17.47
CA TRP A 204 2.48 11.55 -18.08
C TRP A 204 0.96 11.69 -17.94
N ASN A 205 0.24 11.01 -18.84
CA ASN A 205 -1.22 10.96 -18.85
C ASN A 205 -1.73 9.90 -17.85
N SER A 206 -2.96 10.10 -17.36
CA SER A 206 -3.62 9.17 -16.44
C SER A 206 -4.15 7.96 -17.20
N ILE A 207 -4.21 6.79 -16.55
CA ILE A 207 -4.96 5.64 -17.09
C ILE A 207 -6.44 5.98 -17.35
N GLY A 208 -6.99 6.95 -16.61
CA GLY A 208 -8.34 7.48 -16.81
C GLY A 208 -8.55 8.09 -18.20
N ASP A 209 -7.49 8.55 -18.86
CA ASP A 209 -7.56 9.17 -20.19
C ASP A 209 -7.79 8.15 -21.30
N ILE A 210 -7.58 6.85 -21.05
CA ILE A 210 -7.84 5.78 -22.05
C ILE A 210 -8.75 4.67 -21.53
N MET A 211 -9.12 4.63 -20.23
CA MET A 211 -9.78 3.46 -19.64
C MET A 211 -11.11 3.05 -20.30
N LEU A 212 -11.79 3.98 -20.99
CA LEU A 212 -13.03 3.71 -21.73
C LEU A 212 -12.80 3.49 -23.24
N LEU A 213 -11.57 3.55 -23.72
CA LEU A 213 -11.25 3.38 -25.13
C LEU A 213 -11.66 1.97 -25.61
N GLY A 214 -12.48 1.93 -26.66
CA GLY A 214 -13.03 0.67 -27.20
C GLY A 214 -14.06 -0.03 -26.31
N ALA A 215 -14.58 0.62 -25.26
CA ALA A 215 -15.73 0.12 -24.52
C ALA A 215 -17.00 0.22 -25.36
N ASP A 216 -17.90 -0.74 -25.24
CA ASP A 216 -19.24 -0.65 -25.83
C ASP A 216 -20.06 0.41 -25.08
N PRO A 217 -20.49 1.52 -25.74
CA PRO A 217 -21.27 2.58 -25.10
C PRO A 217 -22.56 2.08 -24.45
N ALA A 218 -23.15 0.98 -24.95
CA ALA A 218 -24.36 0.41 -24.38
C ALA A 218 -24.15 -0.12 -22.95
N THR A 219 -22.93 -0.60 -22.66
CA THR A 219 -22.55 -1.14 -21.34
C THR A 219 -22.16 -0.06 -20.34
N LEU A 220 -21.96 1.18 -20.79
CA LEU A 220 -21.54 2.29 -19.94
C LEU A 220 -22.73 3.03 -19.32
N PRO A 221 -22.59 3.59 -18.09
CA PRO A 221 -23.54 4.55 -17.53
C PRO A 221 -23.71 5.76 -18.45
N ALA A 222 -24.91 6.36 -18.46
CA ALA A 222 -25.22 7.51 -19.31
C ALA A 222 -24.19 8.65 -19.18
N SER A 223 -23.76 8.95 -17.95
CA SER A 223 -22.75 9.98 -17.65
C SER A 223 -21.35 9.70 -18.22
N ALA A 224 -21.03 8.45 -18.55
CA ALA A 224 -19.74 8.05 -19.10
C ALA A 224 -19.75 7.95 -20.64
N ARG A 225 -20.94 7.82 -21.26
CA ARG A 225 -21.07 7.67 -22.73
C ARG A 225 -20.61 8.91 -23.49
N GLU A 226 -20.89 10.09 -22.95
CA GLU A 226 -20.51 11.37 -23.55
C GLU A 226 -19.01 11.69 -23.39
N ARG A 227 -18.28 10.87 -22.61
CA ARG A 227 -16.87 11.10 -22.25
C ARG A 227 -15.96 9.96 -22.66
N ILE A 228 -16.33 9.18 -23.67
CA ILE A 228 -15.42 8.14 -24.20
C ILE A 228 -14.23 8.87 -24.83
N PRO A 229 -13.03 8.76 -24.25
CA PRO A 229 -11.87 9.48 -24.74
C PRO A 229 -11.40 8.86 -26.06
N GLY A 230 -10.86 9.70 -26.94
CA GLY A 230 -10.09 9.24 -28.09
C GLY A 230 -8.73 8.69 -27.67
N PRO A 231 -8.02 7.98 -28.56
CA PRO A 231 -6.65 7.54 -28.29
C PRO A 231 -5.72 8.75 -28.08
N LEU A 232 -4.72 8.58 -27.22
CA LEU A 232 -3.67 9.56 -27.02
C LEU A 232 -2.79 9.64 -28.29
N PRO A 233 -2.48 10.85 -28.76
CA PRO A 233 -1.66 11.04 -29.95
C PRO A 233 -0.21 10.61 -29.71
N GLY A 234 0.43 10.06 -30.74
CA GLY A 234 1.84 9.64 -30.70
C GLY A 234 2.10 8.30 -30.00
N LEU A 235 1.06 7.60 -29.54
CA LEU A 235 1.15 6.24 -29.01
C LEU A 235 0.38 5.27 -29.91
N ASP A 236 0.78 4.01 -29.94
CA ASP A 236 0.09 2.98 -30.72
C ASP A 236 -1.35 2.78 -30.21
N GLU A 237 -2.34 2.99 -31.09
CA GLU A 237 -3.76 2.91 -30.72
C GLU A 237 -4.16 1.48 -30.30
N SER A 238 -3.61 0.47 -30.95
CA SER A 238 -3.96 -0.93 -30.66
C SER A 238 -3.51 -1.33 -29.25
N ALA A 239 -2.31 -0.91 -28.86
CA ALA A 239 -1.77 -1.11 -27.51
C ALA A 239 -2.58 -0.33 -26.46
N GLN A 240 -2.98 0.91 -26.76
CA GLN A 240 -3.85 1.68 -25.87
C GLN A 240 -5.21 0.99 -25.64
N ARG A 241 -5.84 0.48 -26.70
CA ARG A 241 -7.10 -0.28 -26.60
C ARG A 241 -6.94 -1.56 -25.78
N ALA A 242 -5.82 -2.28 -25.95
CA ALA A 242 -5.51 -3.46 -25.16
C ALA A 242 -5.36 -3.12 -23.67
N ILE A 243 -4.59 -2.08 -23.34
CA ILE A 243 -4.42 -1.62 -21.95
C ILE A 243 -5.75 -1.18 -21.34
N ALA A 244 -6.58 -0.46 -22.10
CA ALA A 244 -7.91 -0.06 -21.66
C ALA A 244 -8.82 -1.27 -21.37
N ALA A 245 -8.75 -2.31 -22.21
CA ALA A 245 -9.50 -3.55 -21.99
C ALA A 245 -9.00 -4.29 -20.74
N ASP A 246 -7.68 -4.42 -20.57
CA ASP A 246 -7.08 -5.04 -19.38
C ASP A 246 -7.43 -4.28 -18.10
N TRP A 247 -7.43 -2.94 -18.15
CA TRP A 247 -7.85 -2.10 -17.03
C TRP A 247 -9.33 -2.31 -16.67
N ARG A 248 -10.23 -2.34 -17.66
CA ARG A 248 -11.64 -2.66 -17.40
C ARG A 248 -11.83 -4.04 -16.81
N SER A 249 -11.07 -5.04 -17.30
CA SER A 249 -11.05 -6.39 -16.72
C SER A 249 -10.56 -6.39 -15.27
N LEU A 250 -9.50 -5.63 -14.97
CA LEU A 250 -8.99 -5.44 -13.61
C LEU A 250 -10.08 -4.90 -12.68
N VAL A 251 -10.72 -3.77 -13.04
CA VAL A 251 -11.79 -3.17 -12.22
C VAL A 251 -12.95 -4.15 -12.02
N SER A 252 -13.35 -4.83 -13.09
CA SER A 252 -14.45 -5.79 -13.08
C SER A 252 -14.16 -7.01 -12.19
N GLY A 253 -12.97 -7.61 -12.31
CA GLY A 253 -12.52 -8.71 -11.46
C GLY A 253 -12.40 -8.28 -9.99
N TRP A 254 -11.88 -7.08 -9.74
CA TRP A 254 -11.73 -6.55 -8.39
C TRP A 254 -13.07 -6.39 -7.67
N LYS A 255 -14.08 -5.81 -8.35
CA LYS A 255 -15.43 -5.65 -7.81
C LYS A 255 -16.12 -6.99 -7.52
N ARG A 256 -15.79 -8.06 -8.24
CA ARG A 256 -16.29 -9.41 -7.99
C ARG A 256 -15.49 -10.20 -6.95
N GLY A 257 -14.34 -9.70 -6.49
CA GLY A 257 -13.42 -10.46 -5.65
C GLY A 257 -12.74 -11.63 -6.39
N ASP A 258 -12.62 -11.54 -7.71
CA ASP A 258 -12.03 -12.55 -8.58
C ASP A 258 -10.51 -12.35 -8.69
N ALA A 259 -9.77 -13.00 -7.80
CA ALA A 259 -8.32 -12.85 -7.72
C ALA A 259 -7.59 -13.35 -8.97
N GLU A 260 -8.10 -14.36 -9.65
CA GLU A 260 -7.48 -14.89 -10.87
C GLU A 260 -7.57 -13.87 -12.01
N ALA A 261 -8.76 -13.31 -12.24
CA ALA A 261 -8.94 -12.25 -13.25
C ALA A 261 -8.10 -11.00 -12.93
N VAL A 262 -8.06 -10.59 -11.66
CA VAL A 262 -7.22 -9.46 -11.21
C VAL A 262 -5.75 -9.73 -11.51
N ASN A 263 -5.23 -10.89 -11.11
CA ASN A 263 -3.83 -11.25 -11.31
C ASN A 263 -3.45 -11.36 -12.79
N ALA A 264 -4.37 -11.83 -13.64
CA ALA A 264 -4.18 -11.86 -15.08
C ALA A 264 -4.07 -10.45 -15.68
N SER A 265 -5.03 -9.57 -15.35
CA SER A 265 -5.03 -8.18 -15.82
C SER A 265 -3.82 -7.38 -15.31
N VAL A 266 -3.42 -7.56 -14.05
CA VAL A 266 -2.21 -6.94 -13.49
C VAL A 266 -0.96 -7.30 -14.29
N ARG A 267 -0.77 -8.59 -14.61
CA ARG A 267 0.37 -9.04 -15.43
C ARG A 267 0.31 -8.49 -16.86
N ALA A 268 -0.87 -8.38 -17.44
CA ALA A 268 -1.05 -7.85 -18.79
C ALA A 268 -0.68 -6.36 -18.84
N ILE A 269 -1.23 -5.55 -17.92
CA ILE A 269 -0.92 -4.12 -17.78
C ILE A 269 0.57 -3.90 -17.52
N ALA A 270 1.16 -4.66 -16.59
CA ALA A 270 2.57 -4.55 -16.24
C ALA A 270 3.52 -4.80 -17.42
N ARG A 271 3.13 -5.64 -18.38
CA ARG A 271 3.90 -5.89 -19.61
C ARG A 271 3.64 -4.83 -20.69
N ALA A 272 2.39 -4.38 -20.81
CA ALA A 272 2.00 -3.49 -21.89
C ALA A 272 2.48 -2.04 -21.68
N LEU A 273 2.43 -1.53 -20.44
CA LEU A 273 2.79 -0.14 -20.15
C LEU A 273 4.26 0.21 -20.50
N PRO A 274 5.28 -0.58 -20.12
CA PRO A 274 6.67 -0.32 -20.53
C PRO A 274 6.89 -0.39 -22.05
N ALA A 275 6.08 -1.19 -22.75
CA ALA A 275 6.20 -1.39 -24.19
C ALA A 275 5.61 -0.24 -25.02
N LEU A 276 4.76 0.63 -24.44
CA LEU A 276 4.15 1.75 -25.16
C LEU A 276 5.16 2.75 -25.69
N GLN A 277 6.16 3.10 -24.88
CA GLN A 277 7.20 4.05 -25.25
C GLN A 277 8.52 3.68 -24.54
N PRO A 278 9.24 2.67 -25.03
CA PRO A 278 10.44 2.16 -24.36
C PRO A 278 11.56 3.19 -24.22
N ALA A 279 11.62 4.19 -25.11
CA ALA A 279 12.69 5.18 -25.15
C ALA A 279 12.80 6.06 -23.90
N ILE A 280 11.67 6.35 -23.23
CA ILE A 280 11.64 7.15 -22.00
C ILE A 280 11.20 6.36 -20.76
N TYR A 281 10.93 5.07 -20.92
CA TYR A 281 10.54 4.24 -19.79
C TYR A 281 11.77 3.90 -18.93
N PRO A 282 11.71 4.03 -17.60
CA PRO A 282 12.81 3.62 -16.73
C PRO A 282 13.09 2.12 -16.83
N SER A 283 14.29 1.69 -16.42
CA SER A 283 14.60 0.27 -16.38
C SER A 283 13.68 -0.48 -15.42
N THR A 284 13.10 -1.59 -15.88
CA THR A 284 12.18 -2.43 -15.09
C THR A 284 12.81 -2.92 -13.81
N ALA A 285 14.07 -3.40 -13.88
CA ALA A 285 14.82 -3.87 -12.71
C ALA A 285 14.97 -2.79 -11.62
N ARG A 286 15.16 -1.52 -12.00
CA ARG A 286 15.23 -0.42 -11.03
C ARG A 286 13.88 -0.23 -10.33
N LEU A 287 12.78 -0.23 -11.10
CA LEU A 287 11.44 -0.03 -10.56
C LEU A 287 11.03 -1.20 -9.65
N GLU A 288 11.37 -2.42 -10.03
CA GLU A 288 11.16 -3.63 -9.21
C GLU A 288 11.88 -3.56 -7.86
N TRP A 289 13.15 -3.15 -7.86
CA TRP A 289 13.91 -2.94 -6.62
C TRP A 289 13.32 -1.84 -5.74
N GLU A 290 12.88 -0.73 -6.34
CA GLU A 290 12.19 0.34 -5.62
C GLU A 290 10.90 -0.18 -4.99
N GLY A 291 10.06 -0.89 -5.76
CA GLY A 291 8.82 -1.49 -5.26
C GLY A 291 9.05 -2.46 -4.10
N TRP A 292 10.01 -3.38 -4.25
CA TRP A 292 10.41 -4.31 -3.20
C TRP A 292 10.87 -3.59 -1.91
N TYR A 293 11.66 -2.52 -2.05
CA TYR A 293 12.14 -1.71 -0.92
C TYR A 293 10.98 -1.12 -0.10
N PHE A 294 9.97 -0.54 -0.76
CA PHE A 294 8.80 0.03 -0.08
C PHE A 294 7.90 -1.02 0.56
N ARG A 295 7.64 -2.15 -0.13
CA ARG A 295 6.86 -3.28 0.43
C ARG A 295 7.46 -3.82 1.73
N ASN A 296 8.78 -3.85 1.80
CA ASN A 296 9.53 -4.34 2.96
C ASN A 296 9.79 -3.26 4.03
N GLY A 297 8.95 -2.22 4.07
CA GLY A 297 8.97 -1.22 5.12
C GLY A 297 10.24 -0.38 5.10
N ASN A 298 10.71 -0.02 3.90
CA ASN A 298 11.88 0.84 3.67
C ASN A 298 13.16 0.28 4.30
N LEU A 299 13.25 -1.05 4.44
CA LEU A 299 14.34 -1.72 5.15
C LEU A 299 14.58 -1.17 6.57
N SER A 300 13.53 -0.65 7.21
CA SER A 300 13.59 -0.07 8.57
C SER A 300 13.99 -1.07 9.65
N ARG A 301 14.09 -2.36 9.34
CA ARG A 301 14.60 -3.41 10.25
C ARG A 301 16.07 -3.76 10.00
N SER A 302 16.70 -3.26 8.93
CA SER A 302 18.09 -3.58 8.59
C SER A 302 19.09 -3.09 9.63
N TRP A 303 18.75 -2.07 10.44
CA TRP A 303 19.59 -1.67 11.58
C TRP A 303 19.78 -2.80 12.60
N LEU A 304 18.87 -3.78 12.70
CA LEU A 304 19.05 -4.95 13.57
C LEU A 304 20.22 -5.84 13.10
N VAL A 305 20.44 -5.91 11.78
CA VAL A 305 21.60 -6.62 11.22
C VAL A 305 22.88 -5.88 11.59
N PHE A 306 22.89 -4.54 11.45
CA PHE A 306 24.03 -3.72 11.87
C PHE A 306 24.29 -3.85 13.38
N LEU A 307 23.26 -3.80 14.22
CA LEU A 307 23.37 -4.01 15.66
C LEU A 307 23.98 -5.37 15.98
N GLY A 308 23.48 -6.44 15.35
CA GLY A 308 24.01 -7.79 15.52
C GLY A 308 25.47 -7.89 15.10
N ALA A 309 25.84 -7.31 13.95
CA ALA A 309 27.21 -7.25 13.48
C ALA A 309 28.12 -6.46 14.44
N THR A 310 27.65 -5.33 14.97
CA THR A 310 28.37 -4.54 15.99
C THR A 310 28.61 -5.35 17.25
N VAL A 311 27.59 -6.08 17.75
CA VAL A 311 27.75 -6.96 18.92
C VAL A 311 28.79 -8.04 18.65
N LEU A 312 28.73 -8.71 17.49
CA LEU A 312 29.72 -9.73 17.12
C LEU A 312 31.14 -9.16 17.00
N LEU A 313 31.28 -7.96 16.44
CA LEU A 313 32.57 -7.27 16.31
C LEU A 313 33.13 -6.85 17.68
N LEU A 314 32.27 -6.37 18.59
CA LEU A 314 32.66 -6.06 19.97
C LEU A 314 33.08 -7.33 20.73
N LEU A 315 32.35 -8.44 20.54
CA LEU A 315 32.74 -9.73 21.11
C LEU A 315 34.09 -10.20 20.55
N ALA A 316 34.30 -10.11 19.24
CA ALA A 316 35.58 -10.45 18.61
C ALA A 316 36.74 -9.62 19.20
N LEU A 317 36.52 -8.32 19.42
CA LEU A 317 37.50 -7.42 20.02
C LEU A 317 37.80 -7.78 21.49
N VAL A 318 36.75 -7.99 22.29
CA VAL A 318 36.88 -8.32 23.73
C VAL A 318 37.54 -9.69 23.94
N TYR A 319 37.12 -10.69 23.17
CA TYR A 319 37.64 -12.06 23.28
C TYR A 319 38.90 -12.30 22.44
N ARG A 320 39.40 -11.28 21.73
CA ARG A 320 40.59 -11.33 20.86
C ARG A 320 40.53 -12.53 19.92
N TRP A 321 39.39 -12.72 19.25
CA TRP A 321 39.27 -13.80 18.28
C TRP A 321 40.34 -13.66 17.21
N PRO A 322 41.06 -14.76 16.87
CA PRO A 322 42.04 -14.72 15.80
C PRO A 322 41.30 -14.51 14.48
N TRP A 323 41.65 -13.42 13.80
CA TRP A 323 41.26 -13.10 12.43
C TRP A 323 42.13 -13.84 11.42
#